data_AF-A0A9D2BP07-F1
#
_entry.id   AF-A0A9D2BP07-F1
#
_cell.length_a   1.000
_cell.length_b   1.000
_cell.length_c   1.000
_cell.angle_alpha   90.00
_cell.angle_beta   90.00
_cell.angle_gamma   90.00
#
_symmetry.space_group_name_H-M   'P 1'
#
loop_
_entity.id
_entity.type
_entity.pdbx_description
1 polymer ?
#
loop_
_entity_poly.entity_id
_entity_poly.type
_entity_poly.pdbx_seq_one_letter_code
_entity_poly.pdbx_strand_id
1 'polypeptide(L)'
;MTKRKENSEVDILYNLLTYINASYSQDMYYTICYQVLNNIEKIPDISINELADLCYTSPATISRFCKALKCDNFADFKKEVQDGLRQASHEIKMEPENLVAIHQNPQKCVDLVYELTIDS
;
A
#
# COMPACT_ATOMS: atom_id res chain seq x y z
N MET A 1 2.57 8.94 -24.95
CA MET A 1 2.77 10.19 -24.22
C MET A 1 1.66 10.29 -23.18
N THR A 2 1.79 9.50 -22.12
CA THR A 2 0.73 9.31 -21.12
C THR A 2 0.82 10.48 -20.16
N LYS A 3 -0.23 11.30 -20.11
CA LYS A 3 -0.33 12.46 -19.20
C LYS A 3 -0.11 11.98 -17.77
N ARG A 4 1.03 12.35 -17.19
CA ARG A 4 1.25 12.37 -15.74
C ARG A 4 0.18 13.30 -15.17
N LYS A 5 -0.81 12.77 -14.46
CA LYS A 5 -1.78 13.58 -13.70
C LYS A 5 -0.98 14.31 -12.61
N GLU A 6 -0.75 15.59 -12.80
CA GLU A 6 -0.28 16.49 -11.76
C GLU A 6 -1.38 16.66 -10.70
N ASN A 7 -0.95 16.53 -9.43
CA ASN A 7 -1.56 17.02 -8.19
C ASN A 7 -2.60 16.16 -7.44
N SER A 8 -2.08 15.47 -6.41
CA SER A 8 -2.61 15.45 -5.03
C SER A 8 -3.90 14.65 -4.72
N GLU A 9 -4.05 13.46 -5.27
CA GLU A 9 -4.70 12.40 -4.49
C GLU A 9 -3.59 11.58 -3.84
N VAL A 10 -3.57 11.64 -2.51
CA VAL A 10 -2.66 10.83 -1.72
C VAL A 10 -3.00 9.36 -2.00
N ASP A 11 -2.02 8.60 -2.51
CA ASP A 11 -2.16 7.17 -2.80
C ASP A 11 -2.77 6.44 -1.58
N ILE A 12 -3.72 5.53 -1.83
CA ILE A 12 -4.33 4.69 -0.79
C ILE A 12 -3.26 4.01 0.07
N LEU A 13 -2.14 3.59 -0.53
CA LEU A 13 -1.03 3.00 0.19
C LEU A 13 -0.40 3.98 1.18
N TYR A 14 -0.18 5.22 0.74
CA TYR A 14 0.31 6.27 1.62
C TYR A 14 -0.69 6.62 2.73
N ASN A 15 -2.00 6.64 2.43
CA ASN A 15 -3.03 6.91 3.44
C ASN A 15 -3.03 5.83 4.54
N LEU A 16 -2.94 4.55 4.14
CA LEU A 16 -2.86 3.42 5.07
C LEU A 16 -1.61 3.51 5.96
N LEU A 17 -0.45 3.78 5.36
CA LEU A 17 0.83 3.93 6.08
C LEU A 17 0.80 5.14 7.03
N THR A 18 0.29 6.27 6.56
CA THR A 18 0.15 7.49 7.38
C THR A 18 -0.75 7.22 8.57
N TYR A 19 -1.85 6.49 8.38
CA TYR A 19 -2.74 6.12 9.46
C TYR A 19 -2.02 5.28 10.52
N ILE A 20 -1.31 4.23 10.13
CA ILE A 20 -0.54 3.40 11.07
C ILE A 20 0.51 4.22 11.80
N ASN A 21 1.24 5.08 11.10
CA ASN A 21 2.35 5.85 11.66
C ASN A 21 1.89 6.98 12.58
N ALA A 22 0.68 7.53 12.37
CA ALA A 22 0.13 8.63 13.17
C ALA A 22 -0.77 8.16 14.33
N SER A 23 -1.22 6.91 14.32
CA SER A 23 -2.16 6.39 15.31
C SER A 23 -1.49 6.13 16.66
N TYR A 24 -1.72 7.03 17.62
CA TYR A 24 -1.27 6.86 19.01
C TYR A 24 -1.98 5.72 19.75
N SER A 25 -3.21 5.38 19.33
CA SER A 25 -4.00 4.26 19.87
C SER A 25 -4.32 3.26 18.77
N GLN A 26 -4.15 1.96 19.07
CA GLN A 26 -4.49 0.85 18.18
C GLN A 26 -5.99 0.61 18.14
N ASP A 27 -6.73 1.56 17.57
CA ASP A 27 -8.17 1.44 17.42
C ASP A 27 -8.56 0.43 16.32
N MET A 28 -9.86 0.33 16.06
CA MET A 28 -10.38 -0.58 15.04
C MET A 28 -9.85 -0.23 13.63
N TYR A 29 -9.68 1.06 13.30
CA TYR A 29 -9.20 1.48 11.99
C TYR A 29 -7.71 1.20 11.84
N TYR A 30 -6.93 1.35 12.91
CA TYR A 30 -5.54 0.90 12.95
C TYR A 30 -5.44 -0.61 12.66
N THR A 31 -6.29 -1.41 13.32
CA THR A 31 -6.32 -2.86 13.10
C THR A 31 -6.66 -3.21 11.66
N ILE A 32 -7.63 -2.52 11.04
CA ILE A 32 -7.98 -2.74 9.63
C ILE A 32 -6.81 -2.35 8.72
N CYS A 33 -6.21 -1.18 8.91
CA CYS A 33 -5.01 -0.76 8.15
C CYS A 33 -3.89 -1.80 8.25
N TYR A 34 -3.63 -2.31 9.46
CA TYR A 34 -2.59 -3.29 9.72
C TYR A 34 -2.85 -4.60 8.96
N GLN A 35 -4.08 -5.11 9.02
CA GLN A 35 -4.47 -6.33 8.30
C GLN A 35 -4.41 -6.15 6.79
N VAL A 36 -4.86 -4.99 6.29
CA VAL A 36 -4.77 -4.64 4.86
C VAL A 36 -3.31 -4.64 4.40
N LEU A 37 -2.43 -3.92 5.11
CA LEU A 37 -1.02 -3.78 4.73
C LEU A 37 -0.26 -5.12 4.80
N ASN A 38 -0.54 -5.96 5.80
CA ASN A 38 0.09 -7.28 5.92
C ASN A 38 -0.41 -8.31 4.89
N ASN A 39 -1.55 -8.06 4.25
CA ASN A 39 -2.15 -8.97 3.27
C ASN A 39 -2.36 -8.28 1.92
N ILE A 40 -1.59 -7.23 1.64
CA ILE A 40 -1.91 -6.23 0.62
C ILE A 40 -2.10 -6.82 -0.78
N GLU A 41 -1.32 -7.84 -1.12
CA GLU A 41 -1.40 -8.55 -2.41
C GLU A 41 -2.73 -9.29 -2.61
N LYS A 42 -3.38 -9.73 -1.52
CA LYS A 42 -4.66 -10.46 -1.56
C LYS A 42 -5.87 -9.54 -1.56
N ILE A 43 -5.70 -8.29 -1.11
CA ILE A 43 -6.82 -7.34 -0.92
C ILE A 43 -7.66 -7.13 -2.18
N PRO A 44 -7.10 -7.05 -3.40
CA PRO A 44 -7.91 -6.90 -4.62
C PRO A 44 -8.94 -8.03 -4.82
N ASP A 45 -8.65 -9.23 -4.32
CA ASP A 45 -9.42 -10.44 -4.63
C ASP A 45 -10.40 -10.85 -3.53
N ILE A 46 -10.18 -10.43 -2.28
CA ILE A 46 -11.07 -10.81 -1.17
C ILE A 46 -12.43 -10.12 -1.20
N SER A 47 -13.40 -10.70 -0.49
CA SER A 47 -14.69 -10.11 -0.17
C SER A 47 -14.63 -9.26 1.10
N ILE A 48 -15.67 -8.43 1.30
CA ILE A 48 -15.79 -7.61 2.52
C ILE A 48 -15.95 -8.46 3.78
N ASN A 49 -16.56 -9.64 3.66
CA ASN A 49 -16.72 -10.58 4.77
C ASN A 49 -15.38 -11.16 5.18
N GLU A 50 -14.55 -11.58 4.21
CA GLU A 50 -13.20 -12.09 4.49
C GLU A 50 -12.31 -11.04 5.17
N LEU A 51 -12.39 -9.77 4.73
CA LEU A 51 -11.66 -8.69 5.42
C LEU A 51 -12.20 -8.43 6.83
N ALA A 52 -13.52 -8.47 7.00
CA ALA A 52 -14.15 -8.30 8.30
C ALA A 52 -13.74 -9.42 9.28
N ASP A 53 -13.71 -10.67 8.81
CA ASP A 53 -13.27 -11.83 9.59
C ASP A 53 -11.79 -11.71 9.96
N LEU A 54 -10.92 -11.32 9.03
CA LEU A 54 -9.50 -11.09 9.26
C LEU A 54 -9.25 -10.01 10.34
N CYS A 55 -10.15 -9.03 10.42
CA CYS A 55 -10.07 -7.94 11.39
C CYS A 55 -10.91 -8.18 12.66
N TYR A 56 -11.57 -9.32 12.79
CA TYR A 56 -12.53 -9.61 13.89
C TYR A 56 -13.59 -8.51 14.07
N THR A 57 -14.17 -8.04 12.97
CA THR A 57 -15.16 -6.97 12.95
C THR A 57 -16.33 -7.27 12.02
N SER A 58 -17.20 -6.29 11.79
CA SER A 58 -18.35 -6.43 10.88
C SER A 58 -18.07 -5.83 9.50
N PRO A 59 -18.72 -6.33 8.42
CA PRO A 59 -18.69 -5.69 7.10
C PRO A 59 -19.14 -4.22 7.12
N ALA A 60 -20.03 -3.86 8.04
CA ALA A 60 -20.46 -2.47 8.23
C ALA A 60 -19.32 -1.59 8.77
N THR A 61 -18.47 -2.12 9.65
CA THR A 61 -17.25 -1.43 10.11
C THR A 61 -16.28 -1.22 8.96
N ILE A 62 -16.03 -2.26 8.15
CA ILE A 62 -15.18 -2.15 6.95
C ILE A 62 -15.73 -1.09 5.97
N SER A 63 -17.06 -1.07 5.76
CA SER A 63 -17.68 -0.06 4.90
C SER A 63 -17.46 1.37 5.41
N ARG A 64 -17.53 1.59 6.73
CA ARG A 64 -17.23 2.90 7.33
C ARG A 64 -15.76 3.26 7.20
N PHE A 65 -14.87 2.28 7.34
CA PHE A 65 -13.43 2.45 7.13
C PHE A 65 -13.11 2.88 5.69
N CYS A 66 -13.67 2.21 4.67
CA CYS A 66 -13.47 2.61 3.27
C CYS A 66 -13.89 4.06 3.03
N LYS A 67 -15.03 4.48 3.59
CA LYS A 67 -15.50 5.88 3.50
C LYS A 67 -14.56 6.87 4.20
N ALA A 68 -13.96 6.47 5.32
CA ALA A 68 -12.96 7.30 6.00
C ALA A 68 -11.68 7.50 5.17
N LEU A 69 -11.36 6.53 4.30
CA LEU A 69 -10.30 6.63 3.28
C LEU A 69 -10.77 7.29 1.98
N LYS A 70 -11.97 7.89 1.96
CA LYS A 70 -12.58 8.54 0.79
C LYS A 70 -12.91 7.60 -0.39
N CYS A 71 -12.99 6.29 -0.14
CA CYS A 71 -13.53 5.35 -1.11
C CYS A 71 -15.06 5.28 -1.00
N ASP A 72 -15.76 5.24 -2.13
CA ASP A 72 -17.22 5.22 -2.15
C ASP A 72 -17.81 3.95 -1.53
N ASN A 73 -17.11 2.83 -1.72
CA ASN A 73 -17.49 1.50 -1.25
C ASN A 73 -16.28 0.56 -1.21
N PHE A 74 -16.50 -0.69 -0.79
CA PHE A 74 -15.42 -1.67 -0.68
C PHE A 74 -14.82 -2.07 -2.04
N ALA A 75 -15.62 -2.13 -3.11
CA ALA A 75 -15.09 -2.46 -4.44
C ALA A 75 -14.16 -1.35 -4.96
N ASP A 76 -14.51 -0.10 -4.70
CA ASP A 76 -13.67 1.06 -4.99
C ASP A 76 -12.36 1.02 -4.20
N PHE A 77 -12.42 0.76 -2.90
CA PHE A 77 -11.24 0.55 -2.06
C PHE A 77 -10.30 -0.54 -2.61
N LYS A 78 -10.83 -1.70 -3.03
CA LYS A 78 -10.02 -2.78 -3.62
C LYS A 78 -9.31 -2.36 -4.90
N LYS A 79 -10.01 -1.58 -5.73
CA LYS A 79 -9.47 -1.04 -6.98
C LYS A 79 -8.33 -0.06 -6.70
N GLU A 80 -8.53 0.87 -5.77
CA GLU A 80 -7.48 1.81 -5.36
C GLU A 80 -6.24 1.06 -4.85
N VAL A 81 -6.42 0.00 -4.04
CA VAL A 81 -5.28 -0.82 -3.58
C VAL A 81 -4.58 -1.51 -4.75
N GLN A 82 -5.33 -2.06 -5.71
CA GLN A 82 -4.76 -2.67 -6.91
C GLN A 82 -3.97 -1.68 -7.76
N ASP A 83 -4.50 -0.47 -7.95
CA ASP A 83 -3.86 0.58 -8.74
C ASP A 83 -2.61 1.12 -8.02
N GLY A 84 -2.65 1.29 -6.69
CA GLY A 84 -1.50 1.63 -5.86
C GLY A 84 -0.38 0.57 -5.94
N LEU A 85 -0.73 -0.71 -5.88
CA LEU A 85 0.25 -1.81 -6.05
C LEU A 85 0.90 -1.81 -7.44
N ARG A 86 0.12 -1.57 -8.50
CA ARG A 86 0.65 -1.46 -9.86
C ARG A 86 1.60 -0.28 -9.98
N GLN A 87 1.24 0.87 -9.44
CA GLN A 87 2.09 2.05 -9.45
C GLN A 87 3.39 1.80 -8.68
N ALA A 88 3.31 1.26 -7.46
CA ALA A 88 4.48 0.91 -6.66
C ALA A 88 5.41 -0.06 -7.40
N SER A 89 4.85 -1.07 -8.09
CA SER A 89 5.65 -2.02 -8.88
C SER A 89 6.41 -1.36 -10.04
N HIS A 90 5.86 -0.30 -10.65
CA HIS A 90 6.53 0.48 -11.70
C HIS A 90 7.59 1.44 -11.14
N GLU A 91 7.45 1.88 -9.89
CA GLU A 91 8.38 2.80 -9.22
C GLU A 91 9.58 2.08 -8.59
N ILE A 92 9.45 0.80 -8.22
CA ILE A 92 10.59 -0.04 -7.76
C ILE A 92 11.48 -0.35 -8.97
N LYS A 93 12.42 0.57 -9.25
CA LYS A 93 13.50 0.39 -10.24
C LYS A 93 14.58 -0.54 -9.70
N MET A 94 14.25 -1.80 -9.45
CA MET A 94 15.23 -2.79 -9.05
C MET A 94 15.06 -4.06 -9.88
N GLU A 95 15.96 -4.24 -10.86
CA GLU A 95 16.00 -5.46 -11.65
C GLU A 95 16.24 -6.69 -10.75
N PRO A 96 15.65 -7.86 -11.03
CA PRO A 96 15.83 -9.07 -10.22
C PRO A 96 17.30 -9.45 -10.02
N GLU A 97 18.15 -9.14 -10.99
CA GLU A 97 19.59 -9.34 -10.94
C GLU A 97 20.26 -8.51 -9.83
N ASN A 98 19.75 -7.30 -9.59
CA ASN A 98 20.23 -6.43 -8.52
C ASN A 98 19.89 -7.02 -7.15
N LEU A 99 18.72 -7.68 -6.99
CA LEU A 99 18.36 -8.37 -5.74
C LEU A 99 19.33 -9.51 -5.42
N VAL A 100 19.66 -10.34 -6.42
CA VAL A 100 20.64 -11.42 -6.26
C VAL A 100 22.01 -10.86 -5.91
N ALA A 101 22.42 -9.78 -6.59
CA ALA A 101 23.68 -9.13 -6.36
C ALA A 101 23.78 -8.52 -4.95
N ILE A 102 22.70 -7.90 -4.45
CA ILE A 102 22.60 -7.36 -3.09
C ILE A 102 22.65 -8.48 -2.04
N HIS A 103 21.97 -9.60 -2.29
CA HIS A 103 22.00 -10.73 -1.36
C HIS A 103 23.42 -11.30 -1.23
N GLN A 104 24.16 -11.37 -2.34
CA GLN A 104 25.55 -11.82 -2.36
C GLN A 104 26.52 -10.78 -1.77
N ASN A 105 26.23 -9.49 -1.94
CA ASN A 105 27.02 -8.41 -1.41
C ASN A 105 26.10 -7.22 -1.02
N PRO A 106 25.74 -7.10 0.27
CA PRO A 106 24.83 -6.05 0.75
C PRO A 106 25.31 -4.62 0.44
N GLN A 107 26.62 -4.40 0.26
CA GLN A 107 27.19 -3.10 -0.10
C GLN A 107 26.63 -2.57 -1.43
N LYS A 108 26.26 -3.45 -2.37
CA LYS A 108 25.68 -3.03 -3.66
C LYS A 108 24.36 -2.27 -3.51
N CYS A 109 23.60 -2.55 -2.45
CA CYS A 109 22.35 -1.83 -2.18
C CYS A 109 22.65 -0.34 -1.90
N VAL A 110 23.70 -0.09 -1.11
CA VAL A 110 24.15 1.25 -0.76
C VAL A 110 24.56 2.00 -2.02
N ASP A 111 25.38 1.38 -2.88
CA ASP A 111 25.87 1.98 -4.12
C ASP A 111 24.72 2.33 -5.08
N LEU A 112 23.77 1.39 -5.26
CA LEU A 112 22.56 1.59 -6.07
C LEU A 112 21.69 2.76 -5.58
N VAL A 113 21.50 2.87 -4.26
CA VAL A 113 20.70 3.95 -3.66
C VAL A 113 21.43 5.29 -3.77
N TYR A 114 22.74 5.33 -3.55
CA TYR A 114 23.52 6.56 -3.66
C TYR A 114 23.49 7.15 -5.08
N GLU A 115 23.67 6.32 -6.13
CA GLU A 115 23.62 6.78 -7.52
C GLU A 115 22.26 7.39 -7.87
N LEU A 116 21.16 6.75 -7.45
CA LEU A 116 19.80 7.29 -7.64
C LEU A 116 19.58 8.65 -6.96
N THR A 117 20.30 8.94 -5.88
CA THR A 117 20.14 10.18 -5.11
C THR A 117 20.93 11.35 -5.72
N ILE A 118 22.00 11.06 -6.47
CA ILE A 118 22.82 12.09 -7.13
C ILE A 118 22.21 12.49 -8.49
N ASP A 119 21.53 11.56 -9.17
CA ASP A 119 20.94 11.76 -10.50
C ASP A 119 19.46 12.21 -10.50
N SER A 120 18.84 12.43 -9.33
CA SER A 120 17.46 12.91 -9.15
C SER A 120 17.38 14.41 -8.81
#